data_AF-A0A9E1R8E7-F1
#
_entry.id   AF-A0A9E1R8E7-F1
#
_cell.length_a   1.000
_cell.length_b   1.000
_cell.length_c   1.000
_cell.angle_alpha   90.00
_cell.angle_beta   90.00
_cell.angle_gamma   90.00
#
_symmetry.space_group_name_H-M   'P 1'
#
loop_
_entity.id
_entity.type
_entity.pdbx_description
1 polymer ?
#
loop_
_entity_poly.entity_id
_entity_poly.type
_entity_poly.pdbx_seq_one_letter_code
_entity_poly.pdbx_strand_id
1 'polypeptide(L)'
;MNLSNALITRRVSCASVYQAASVAGLCCPVCGAAQEDELQVLRPCKHLACCYDQEAQQFTFKSDDFKQRLATTKISLTDELNAQVLAQLGYEDELLALELTRAGCWSRELFAFNFNVS
;
A
#
# COMPACT_ATOMS: atom_id res chain seq x y z
N MET A 1 20.11 -32.35 -14.15
CA MET A 1 19.12 -31.55 -13.40
C MET A 1 19.61 -30.11 -13.39
N ASN A 2 18.85 -29.20 -14.02
CA ASN A 2 19.27 -27.81 -14.23
C ASN A 2 18.68 -26.97 -13.09
N LEU A 3 19.52 -26.61 -12.11
CA LEU A 3 19.19 -25.77 -10.94
C LEU A 3 19.34 -24.30 -11.31
N SER A 4 18.52 -23.83 -12.25
CA SER A 4 18.60 -22.46 -12.78
C SER A 4 17.22 -21.87 -12.98
N ASN A 5 16.41 -21.90 -11.93
CA ASN A 5 15.25 -21.02 -11.78
C ASN A 5 15.30 -20.52 -10.34
N ALA A 6 16.19 -19.57 -10.08
CA ALA A 6 15.97 -18.64 -8.98
C ALA A 6 14.62 -17.99 -9.30
N LEU A 7 13.58 -18.43 -8.58
CA LEU A 7 12.29 -17.79 -8.55
C LEU A 7 12.54 -16.35 -8.11
N ILE A 8 12.76 -15.44 -9.06
CA ILE A 8 12.61 -14.01 -8.83
C ILE A 8 11.12 -13.82 -8.63
N THR A 9 10.67 -14.13 -7.42
CA THR A 9 9.32 -13.82 -7.01
C THR A 9 9.27 -12.31 -6.92
N ARG A 10 8.74 -11.68 -7.95
CA ARG A 10 8.30 -10.29 -7.94
C ARG A 10 7.41 -10.11 -6.72
N ARG A 11 7.94 -9.54 -5.64
CA ARG A 11 7.27 -9.50 -4.34
C ARG A 11 7.28 -8.08 -3.83
N VAL A 12 6.09 -7.52 -3.73
CA VAL A 12 5.87 -6.34 -2.91
C VAL A 12 6.06 -6.74 -1.45
N SER A 13 6.90 -5.99 -0.74
CA SER A 13 7.08 -6.19 0.70
C SER A 13 5.78 -5.81 1.41
N CYS A 14 5.27 -6.68 2.27
CA CYS A 14 4.06 -6.43 3.05
C CYS A 14 4.35 -6.62 4.54
N ALA A 15 3.83 -5.72 5.36
CA ALA A 15 3.86 -5.86 6.82
C ALA A 15 2.51 -5.47 7.41
N SER A 16 2.06 -6.23 8.41
CA SER A 16 0.89 -5.88 9.21
C SER A 16 1.31 -4.97 10.37
N VAL A 17 0.62 -3.85 10.52
CA VAL A 17 0.86 -2.86 11.56
C VAL A 17 -0.40 -2.78 12.43
N TYR A 18 -0.24 -3.06 13.72
CA TYR A 18 -1.29 -2.83 14.69
C TYR A 18 -0.99 -1.55 15.46
N GLN A 19 -1.96 -0.64 15.50
CA GLN A 19 -1.79 0.65 16.15
C GLN A 19 -2.85 0.86 17.22
N ALA A 20 -2.42 1.25 18.42
CA ALA A 20 -3.36 1.62 19.48
C ALA A 20 -4.12 2.91 19.09
N ALA A 21 -5.38 3.01 19.50
CA ALA A 21 -6.29 4.12 19.14
C ALA A 21 -5.76 5.52 19.54
N SER A 22 -4.81 5.57 20.47
CA SER A 22 -4.21 6.79 21.03
C SER A 22 -2.88 7.20 20.37
N VAL A 23 -2.36 6.45 19.40
CA VAL A 23 -1.04 6.69 18.79
C VAL A 23 -1.19 7.57 17.54
N ALA A 24 -0.27 8.53 17.38
CA ALA A 24 -0.17 9.41 16.22
C ALA A 24 -0.20 8.65 14.88
N GLY A 25 -0.92 9.17 13.89
CA GLY A 25 -1.18 8.51 12.60
C GLY A 25 0.06 7.99 11.87
N LEU A 26 -0.15 7.05 10.94
CA LEU A 26 0.93 6.36 10.22
C LEU A 26 1.91 7.36 9.57
N CYS A 27 3.20 7.21 9.79
CA CYS A 27 4.22 8.01 9.09
C CYS A 27 4.68 7.32 7.80
N CYS A 28 5.03 8.12 6.79
CA CYS A 28 5.68 7.61 5.60
C CYS A 28 7.05 7.01 5.96
N PRO A 29 7.33 5.75 5.62
CA PRO A 29 8.62 5.11 5.91
C PRO A 29 9.77 5.68 5.08
N VAL A 30 9.50 6.43 4.01
CA VAL A 30 10.52 7.02 3.14
C VAL A 30 10.99 8.39 3.65
N CYS A 31 10.06 9.30 3.98
CA CYS A 31 10.39 10.68 4.37
C CYS A 31 9.97 11.08 5.79
N GLY A 32 9.32 10.20 6.54
CA GLY A 32 8.86 10.48 7.90
C GLY A 32 7.63 11.40 8.00
N ALA A 33 7.07 11.87 6.87
CA ALA A 33 5.88 12.71 6.88
C ALA A 33 4.67 11.94 7.43
N ALA A 34 3.96 12.52 8.39
CA ALA A 34 2.68 11.99 8.87
C ALA A 34 1.70 11.86 7.68
N GLN A 35 1.09 10.68 7.52
CA GLN A 35 0.10 10.42 6.49
C GLN A 35 -1.31 10.79 6.93
N GLU A 36 -1.49 11.17 8.18
CA GLU A 36 -2.77 11.56 8.75
C GLU A 36 -2.57 12.74 9.69
N ASP A 37 -3.57 13.63 9.78
CA ASP A 37 -3.60 14.67 10.81
C ASP A 37 -4.30 14.18 12.09
N GLU A 38 -4.46 15.08 13.08
CA GLU A 38 -5.07 14.75 14.38
C GLU A 38 -6.52 14.27 14.26
N LEU A 39 -7.20 14.58 13.16
CA LEU A 39 -8.56 14.14 12.86
C LEU A 39 -8.59 12.88 11.99
N GLN A 40 -7.44 12.22 11.81
CA GLN A 40 -7.26 11.06 10.93
C GLN A 40 -7.59 11.34 9.47
N VAL A 41 -7.51 12.61 9.03
CA VAL A 41 -7.68 12.95 7.62
C VAL A 41 -6.37 12.67 6.89
N LEU A 42 -6.47 11.93 5.80
CA LEU A 42 -5.30 11.54 4.99
C LEU A 42 -4.55 12.76 4.44
N ARG A 43 -3.24 12.80 4.67
CA ARG A 43 -2.25 13.78 4.18
C ARG A 43 -1.20 13.04 3.35
N PRO A 44 -1.54 12.67 2.09
CA PRO A 44 -0.65 11.87 1.26
C PRO A 44 0.64 12.64 0.93
N CYS A 45 1.79 12.01 1.15
CA CYS A 45 3.05 12.51 0.61
C CYS A 45 3.30 11.91 -0.79
N LYS A 46 4.33 12.41 -1.49
CA LYS A 46 4.69 11.93 -2.84
C LYS A 46 5.01 10.44 -2.94
N HIS A 47 5.41 9.81 -1.83
CA HIS A 47 5.73 8.38 -1.79
C HIS A 47 4.48 7.52 -1.63
N LEU A 48 3.33 8.06 -1.20
CA LEU A 48 2.11 7.26 -1.09
C LEU A 48 1.59 6.97 -2.50
N ALA A 49 1.57 5.69 -2.88
CA ALA A 49 1.06 5.25 -4.16
C ALA A 49 -0.47 5.08 -4.13
N CYS A 50 -0.99 4.43 -3.08
CA CYS A 50 -2.42 4.32 -2.83
C CYS A 50 -2.74 4.05 -1.35
N CYS A 51 -3.99 4.30 -0.98
CA CYS A 51 -4.61 3.85 0.26
C CYS A 51 -5.93 3.15 -0.09
N TYR A 52 -6.13 1.95 0.46
CA TYR A 52 -7.28 1.11 0.16
C TYR A 52 -7.91 0.59 1.45
N ASP A 53 -9.21 0.85 1.61
CA ASP A 53 -10.01 0.27 2.69
C ASP A 53 -10.44 -1.13 2.25
N GLN A 54 -9.91 -2.16 2.91
CA GLN A 54 -10.18 -3.56 2.57
C GLN A 54 -11.63 -3.96 2.89
N GLU A 55 -12.24 -3.35 3.90
CA GLU A 55 -13.60 -3.71 4.33
C GLU A 55 -14.66 -3.04 3.45
N ALA A 56 -14.46 -1.76 3.13
CA ALA A 56 -15.32 -1.04 2.19
C ALA A 56 -14.95 -1.30 0.72
N GLN A 57 -13.88 -2.05 0.46
CA GLN A 57 -13.35 -2.41 -0.86
C GLN A 57 -13.16 -1.19 -1.78
N GLN A 58 -12.68 -0.08 -1.23
CA GLN A 58 -12.58 1.20 -1.94
C GLN A 58 -11.24 1.88 -1.73
N PHE A 59 -10.78 2.59 -2.76
CA PHE A 59 -9.62 3.47 -2.62
C PHE A 59 -10.03 4.77 -1.94
N THR A 60 -9.38 5.07 -0.82
CA THR A 60 -9.43 6.41 -0.21
C THR A 60 -8.45 7.35 -0.91
N PHE A 61 -7.38 6.81 -1.51
CA PHE A 61 -6.41 7.59 -2.29
C PHE A 61 -5.72 6.78 -3.39
N LYS A 62 -5.40 7.45 -4.52
CA LYS A 62 -4.56 6.94 -5.60
C LYS A 62 -3.69 8.06 -6.16
N SER A 63 -2.38 7.83 -6.24
CA SER A 63 -1.45 8.67 -7.01
C SER A 63 -1.73 8.55 -8.51
N ASP A 64 -1.24 9.51 -9.29
CA ASP A 64 -1.45 9.49 -10.74
C ASP A 64 -0.70 8.35 -11.43
N ASP A 65 0.52 8.03 -10.99
CA ASP A 65 1.27 6.85 -11.43
C ASP A 65 0.48 5.55 -11.17
N PHE A 66 -0.10 5.40 -9.97
CA PHE A 66 -0.93 4.24 -9.64
C PHE A 66 -2.16 4.13 -10.53
N LYS A 67 -2.86 5.26 -10.81
CA LYS A 67 -4.01 5.29 -11.71
C LYS A 67 -3.61 4.85 -13.13
N GLN A 68 -2.48 5.35 -13.62
CA GLN A 68 -1.98 5.03 -14.96
C GLN A 68 -1.63 3.54 -15.09
N ARG A 69 -0.95 2.97 -14.08
CA ARG A 69 -0.64 1.54 -14.02
C ARG A 69 -1.93 0.72 -14.01
N LEU A 70 -2.87 1.05 -13.13
CA LEU A 70 -4.15 0.34 -13.02
C LEU A 70 -4.93 0.34 -14.35
N ALA A 71 -4.96 1.47 -15.06
CA ALA A 71 -5.63 1.58 -16.36
C ALA A 71 -4.94 0.74 -17.45
N THR A 72 -3.62 0.57 -17.36
CA THR A 72 -2.81 -0.14 -18.37
C THR A 72 -2.89 -1.66 -18.19
N THR A 73 -2.90 -2.15 -16.95
CA THR A 73 -2.78 -3.60 -16.67
C THR A 73 -4.10 -4.38 -16.82
N LYS A 74 -5.24 -3.70 -17.04
CA LYS A 74 -6.60 -4.30 -17.13
C LYS A 74 -6.93 -5.25 -15.96
N ILE A 75 -6.35 -5.01 -14.79
CA ILE A 75 -6.64 -5.80 -13.60
C ILE A 75 -7.99 -5.35 -13.05
N SER A 76 -8.90 -6.30 -12.86
CA SER A 76 -10.15 -6.07 -12.15
C SER A 76 -9.87 -6.19 -10.65
N LEU A 77 -10.04 -5.08 -9.92
CA LEU A 77 -9.96 -5.06 -8.47
C LEU A 77 -11.35 -5.39 -7.91
N THR A 78 -11.75 -6.65 -8.02
CA THR A 78 -13.02 -7.15 -7.46
C THR A 78 -12.90 -7.63 -6.03
N ASP A 79 -11.68 -7.70 -5.50
CA ASP A 79 -11.34 -8.34 -4.23
C ASP A 79 -10.29 -7.51 -3.46
N GLU A 80 -9.79 -8.06 -2.36
CA GLU A 80 -8.75 -7.49 -1.49
C GLU A 80 -7.51 -7.04 -2.31
N LEU A 81 -7.07 -5.79 -2.09
CA LEU A 81 -5.82 -5.32 -2.66
C LEU A 81 -4.66 -5.94 -1.88
N ASN A 82 -3.88 -6.82 -2.48
CA ASN A 82 -2.78 -7.52 -1.80
C ASN A 82 -1.45 -7.36 -2.54
N ALA A 83 -0.38 -7.89 -1.93
CA ALA A 83 0.97 -7.82 -2.48
C ALA A 83 1.10 -8.42 -3.90
N GLN A 84 0.31 -9.44 -4.23
CA GLN A 84 0.32 -10.05 -5.57
C GLN A 84 -0.26 -9.10 -6.62
N VAL A 85 -1.39 -8.46 -6.32
CA VAL A 85 -1.99 -7.46 -7.21
C VAL A 85 -1.05 -6.27 -7.41
N LEU A 86 -0.45 -5.77 -6.32
CA LEU A 86 0.53 -4.68 -6.39
C LEU A 86 1.78 -5.06 -7.19
N ALA A 87 2.25 -6.30 -7.10
CA ALA A 87 3.34 -6.81 -7.93
C ALA A 87 2.95 -6.89 -9.42
N GLN A 88 1.70 -7.26 -9.73
CA GLN A 88 1.19 -7.27 -11.11
C GLN A 88 1.06 -5.86 -11.71
N LEU A 89 0.90 -4.82 -10.87
CA LEU A 89 0.96 -3.41 -11.28
C LEU A 89 2.40 -2.92 -11.57
N GLY A 90 3.40 -3.79 -11.44
CA GLY A 90 4.79 -3.51 -11.79
C GLY A 90 5.53 -2.69 -10.74
N TYR A 91 5.10 -2.74 -9.48
CA TYR A 91 5.82 -2.11 -8.37
C TYR A 91 6.91 -3.01 -7.77
N GLU A 92 6.70 -4.33 -7.78
CA GLU A 92 7.69 -5.34 -7.35
C GLU A 92 8.43 -4.91 -6.07
N ASP A 93 9.77 -4.83 -6.10
CA ASP A 93 10.61 -4.53 -4.94
C ASP A 93 10.65 -3.03 -4.58
N GLU A 94 10.01 -2.16 -5.38
CA GLU A 94 10.00 -0.70 -5.18
C GLU A 94 8.90 -0.24 -4.22
N LEU A 95 8.03 -1.14 -3.79
CA LEU A 95 6.86 -0.79 -2.99
C LEU A 95 6.77 -1.59 -1.69
N LEU A 96 6.43 -0.85 -0.62
CA LEU A 96 6.10 -1.39 0.69
C LEU A 96 4.61 -1.18 0.93
N ALA A 97 3.88 -2.28 1.13
CA ALA A 97 2.50 -2.26 1.59
C ALA A 97 2.46 -2.45 3.11
N LEU A 98 1.73 -1.58 3.80
CA LEU A 98 1.44 -1.70 5.23
C LEU A 98 -0.04 -1.93 5.41
N GLU A 99 -0.42 -3.08 5.96
CA GLU A 99 -1.79 -3.37 6.38
C GLU A 99 -1.99 -2.86 7.81
N LEU A 100 -2.70 -1.75 7.95
CA LEU A 100 -2.95 -1.07 9.20
C LEU A 100 -4.29 -1.52 9.80
N THR A 101 -4.22 -1.97 11.06
CA THR A 101 -5.40 -2.22 11.90
C THR A 101 -5.32 -1.34 13.13
N ARG A 102 -6.32 -0.48 13.35
CA ARG A 102 -6.41 0.37 14.55
C ARG A 102 -7.18 -0.33 15.66
N ALA A 103 -6.68 -0.22 16.89
CA ALA A 103 -7.35 -0.76 18.06
C ALA A 103 -8.77 -0.20 18.21
N GLY A 104 -9.75 -1.07 18.44
CA GLY A 104 -11.16 -0.67 18.56
C GLY A 104 -11.85 -0.37 17.23
N CYS A 105 -11.13 -0.41 16.09
CA CYS A 105 -11.71 -0.35 14.77
C CYS A 105 -11.70 -1.73 14.10
N TRP A 106 -12.70 -1.99 13.27
CA TRP A 106 -12.79 -3.22 12.48
C TRP A 106 -12.21 -3.01 11.07
N SER A 107 -11.96 -1.76 10.66
CA SER A 107 -11.41 -1.45 9.33
C SER A 107 -9.94 -1.87 9.22
N ARG A 108 -9.62 -2.60 8.16
CA ARG A 108 -8.25 -2.86 7.70
C ARG A 108 -7.94 -1.94 6.52
N GLU A 109 -6.93 -1.11 6.66
CA GLU A 109 -6.50 -0.21 5.57
C GLU A 109 -5.13 -0.63 5.06
N LEU A 110 -4.95 -0.67 3.75
CA LEU A 110 -3.66 -0.90 3.12
C LEU A 110 -3.07 0.43 2.63
N PHE A 111 -1.90 0.76 3.16
CA PHE A 111 -1.09 1.90 2.72
C PHE A 111 0.09 1.40 1.89
N ALA A 112 0.17 1.83 0.63
CA ALA A 112 1.23 1.42 -0.30
C ALA A 112 2.21 2.57 -0.55
N PHE A 113 3.48 2.40 -0.21
CA PHE A 113 4.53 3.41 -0.37
C PHE A 113 5.52 3.01 -1.44
N ASN A 114 5.70 3.85 -2.46
CA ASN A 114 6.70 3.72 -3.51
C ASN A 114 8.01 4.43 -3.12
N PHE A 115 9.09 3.66 -3.01
CA PHE A 115 10.42 4.13 -2.64
C PHE A 115 11.22 4.68 -3.82
N ASN A 116 10.76 4.50 -5.05
CA ASN A 116 11.44 4.95 -6.27
C ASN A 116 11.06 6.40 -6.67
N VAL A 117 10.14 7.04 -5.94
CA VAL A 117 9.74 8.43 -6.18
C VAL A 117 10.69 9.38 -5.45
N SER A 118 11.45 10.18 -6.20
CA SER A 118 12.46 11.12 -5.65
C SER A 118 11.95 12.50 -5.30
#